data_AF-A0A150QBQ3-F1
#
_entry.id   AF-A0A150QBQ3-F1
#
_cell.length_a   1.000
_cell.length_b   1.000
_cell.length_c   1.000
_cell.angle_alpha   90.00
_cell.angle_beta   90.00
_cell.angle_gamma   90.00
#
_symmetry.space_group_name_H-M   'P 1'
#
loop_
_entity.id
_entity.type
_entity.pdbx_description
1 polymer ?
#
loop_
_entity_poly.entity_id
_entity_poly.type
_entity_poly.pdbx_seq_one_letter_code
_entity_poly.pdbx_strand_id
1 'polypeptide(L)'
;MRFSPLLFLAAASVTATACGASINAVYEGDVRFEHCMALDSMPEIKPTLRRACWDEWLQFYTFGQTRDRVEYATLRERQLSRASDFDEGEWSPPSSRAPAVPEPTSALAPPPMLLNADAPAPAEEADAGAPDAPLNDVEDAAPPGSACSAACQTSWNKCRQDCKSAVCEKGCSDKYTRCMRRCF
;
A
#
# COMPACT_ATOMS: atom_id res chain seq x y z
N MET A 1 45.94 -43.44 -38.43
CA MET A 1 46.03 -42.08 -37.85
C MET A 1 44.74 -41.80 -37.11
N ARG A 2 44.81 -41.65 -35.78
CA ARG A 2 43.67 -41.45 -34.87
C ARG A 2 43.45 -39.94 -34.74
N PHE A 3 42.31 -39.43 -35.21
CA PHE A 3 41.92 -38.04 -34.98
C PHE A 3 41.17 -37.93 -33.65
N SER A 4 41.63 -36.98 -32.84
CA SER A 4 41.36 -36.85 -31.40
C SER A 4 39.97 -36.26 -31.12
N PRO A 5 39.16 -36.83 -30.19
CA PRO A 5 37.81 -36.35 -29.88
C PRO A 5 37.79 -35.24 -28.81
N LEU A 6 38.88 -34.47 -28.68
CA LEU A 6 39.08 -33.52 -27.58
C LEU A 6 38.59 -32.09 -27.86
N LEU A 7 37.95 -31.85 -29.00
CA LEU A 7 37.57 -30.49 -29.44
C LEU A 7 36.08 -30.17 -29.26
N PHE A 8 35.33 -30.96 -28.47
CA PHE A 8 33.90 -30.73 -28.21
C PHE A 8 33.55 -30.33 -26.77
N LEU A 9 34.52 -30.17 -25.87
CA LEU A 9 34.25 -29.96 -24.43
C LEU A 9 34.41 -28.51 -23.93
N ALA A 10 34.66 -27.53 -24.80
CA ALA A 10 34.96 -26.14 -24.40
C ALA A 10 33.86 -25.12 -24.76
N ALA A 11 32.60 -25.54 -24.89
CA ALA A 11 31.48 -24.66 -25.25
C ALA A 11 30.31 -24.73 -24.25
N ALA A 12 30.58 -24.96 -22.96
CA ALA A 12 29.54 -25.21 -21.95
C ALA A 12 29.52 -24.24 -20.75
N SER A 13 30.22 -23.10 -20.80
CA SER A 13 30.49 -22.31 -19.58
C SER A 13 30.32 -20.80 -19.70
N VAL A 14 29.52 -20.29 -20.65
CA VAL A 14 29.22 -18.85 -20.72
C VAL A 14 27.74 -18.63 -21.02
N THR A 15 27.14 -17.66 -20.30
CA THR A 15 25.79 -17.06 -20.42
C THR A 15 24.60 -17.73 -19.71
N ALA A 16 24.65 -17.80 -18.36
CA ALA A 16 23.42 -17.78 -17.56
C ALA A 16 23.53 -16.83 -16.36
N THR A 17 24.16 -15.67 -16.54
CA THR A 17 23.93 -14.54 -15.63
C THR A 17 22.70 -13.79 -16.14
N ALA A 18 21.53 -14.34 -15.84
CA ALA A 18 20.30 -13.57 -15.89
C ALA A 18 20.45 -12.46 -14.84
N CYS A 19 20.73 -11.23 -15.29
CA CYS A 19 20.52 -10.04 -14.47
C CYS A 19 19.02 -9.97 -14.17
N GLY A 20 18.60 -10.61 -13.08
CA GLY A 20 17.22 -10.54 -12.61
C GLY A 20 16.85 -9.08 -12.38
N ALA A 21 15.63 -8.72 -12.75
CA ALA A 21 15.09 -7.42 -12.39
C ALA A 21 15.32 -7.19 -10.89
N SER A 22 15.73 -5.98 -10.50
CA SER A 22 15.93 -5.72 -9.07
C SER A 22 14.59 -6.00 -8.38
N ILE A 23 14.60 -6.86 -7.36
CA ILE A 23 13.38 -7.27 -6.64
C ILE A 23 12.62 -6.03 -6.14
N ASN A 24 13.38 -4.98 -5.81
CA ASN A 24 12.82 -3.69 -5.43
C ASN A 24 12.04 -3.01 -6.58
N ALA A 25 12.58 -2.96 -7.80
CA ALA A 25 11.87 -2.34 -8.93
C ALA A 25 10.58 -3.07 -9.30
N VAL A 26 10.57 -4.41 -9.23
CA VAL A 26 9.36 -5.21 -9.48
C VAL A 26 8.32 -4.95 -8.40
N TYR A 27 8.74 -4.98 -7.13
CA TYR A 27 7.86 -4.70 -6.00
C TYR A 27 7.25 -3.29 -6.06
N GLU A 28 8.07 -2.27 -6.33
CA GLU A 28 7.59 -0.90 -6.51
C GLU A 28 6.57 -0.82 -7.65
N GLY A 29 6.83 -1.51 -8.77
CA GLY A 29 5.90 -1.58 -9.88
C GLY A 29 4.58 -2.26 -9.51
N ASP A 30 4.62 -3.34 -8.73
CA ASP A 30 3.43 -4.05 -8.27
C ASP A 30 2.58 -3.16 -7.35
N VAL A 31 3.20 -2.50 -6.37
CA VAL A 31 2.50 -1.59 -5.45
C VAL A 31 1.86 -0.44 -6.22
N ARG A 32 2.56 0.14 -7.20
CA ARG A 32 2.03 1.23 -8.03
C ARG A 32 0.91 0.76 -8.96
N PHE A 33 0.98 -0.47 -9.47
CA PHE A 33 -0.09 -1.06 -10.28
C PHE A 33 -1.38 -1.18 -9.46
N GLU A 34 -1.30 -1.78 -8.26
CA GLU A 34 -2.45 -1.93 -7.36
C GLU A 34 -2.98 -0.58 -6.90
N HIS A 35 -2.10 0.41 -6.70
CA HIS A 35 -2.50 1.77 -6.39
C HIS A 35 -3.36 2.40 -7.51
N CYS A 36 -2.93 2.30 -8.77
CA CYS A 36 -3.73 2.80 -9.89
C CYS A 36 -5.05 2.05 -10.04
N MET A 37 -5.08 0.73 -9.79
CA MET A 37 -6.34 -0.03 -9.76
C MET A 37 -7.28 0.42 -8.64
N ALA A 38 -6.75 0.71 -7.45
CA ALA A 38 -7.55 1.23 -6.34
C ALA A 38 -8.12 2.62 -6.66
N LEU A 39 -7.33 3.50 -7.29
CA LEU A 39 -7.85 4.80 -7.74
C LEU A 39 -8.94 4.64 -8.81
N ASP A 40 -8.87 3.60 -9.64
CA ASP A 40 -9.87 3.34 -10.67
C ASP A 40 -11.26 2.99 -10.11
N SER A 41 -11.32 2.34 -8.94
CA SER A 41 -12.58 1.96 -8.28
C SER A 41 -13.23 3.11 -7.51
N MET A 42 -12.48 4.20 -7.26
CA MET A 42 -12.94 5.39 -6.57
C MET A 42 -13.67 6.35 -7.55
N PRO A 43 -15.01 6.51 -7.46
CA PRO A 43 -15.75 7.38 -8.37
C PRO A 43 -15.43 8.87 -8.20
N GLU A 44 -14.97 9.29 -7.02
CA GLU A 44 -14.60 10.66 -6.69
C GLU A 44 -13.30 11.13 -7.36
N ILE A 45 -12.48 10.19 -7.85
CA ILE A 45 -11.21 10.52 -8.49
C ILE A 45 -11.45 10.86 -9.96
N LYS A 46 -11.07 12.08 -10.33
CA LYS A 46 -11.20 12.60 -11.70
C LYS A 46 -10.56 11.64 -12.71
N PRO A 47 -11.19 11.38 -13.87
CA PRO A 47 -10.63 10.54 -14.92
C PRO A 47 -9.21 10.96 -15.36
N THR A 48 -8.93 12.26 -15.35
CA THR A 48 -7.60 12.82 -15.67
C THR A 48 -6.51 12.36 -14.71
N LEU A 49 -6.80 12.24 -13.40
CA LEU A 49 -5.86 11.75 -12.40
C LEU A 49 -5.63 10.25 -12.53
N ARG A 50 -6.70 9.48 -12.76
CA ARG A 50 -6.60 8.03 -13.02
C ARG A 50 -5.74 7.76 -14.26
N ARG A 51 -5.94 8.54 -15.32
CA ARG A 51 -5.13 8.46 -16.55
C ARG A 51 -3.66 8.75 -16.27
N ALA A 52 -3.37 9.82 -15.51
CA ALA A 52 -2.00 10.18 -15.17
C ALA A 52 -1.30 9.08 -14.35
N CYS A 53 -2.00 8.41 -13.44
CA CYS A 53 -1.46 7.26 -12.70
C CYS A 53 -1.03 6.13 -13.66
N TRP A 54 -1.89 5.76 -14.59
CA TRP A 54 -1.59 4.70 -15.57
C TRP A 54 -0.48 5.09 -16.54
N ASP A 55 -0.43 6.35 -16.98
CA ASP A 55 0.64 6.88 -17.83
C ASP A 55 2.01 6.82 -17.13
N GLU A 56 2.09 7.29 -15.87
CA GLU A 56 3.32 7.18 -15.06
C GLU A 56 3.74 5.71 -14.88
N TRP A 57 2.77 4.83 -14.59
CA TRP A 57 3.03 3.40 -14.44
C TRP A 57 3.65 2.79 -15.70
N LEU A 58 3.08 3.09 -16.87
CA LEU A 58 3.57 2.61 -18.16
C LEU A 58 4.98 3.13 -18.50
N GLN A 59 5.31 4.35 -18.07
CA GLN A 59 6.60 4.97 -18.33
C GLN A 59 7.74 4.40 -17.47
N PHE A 60 7.49 4.17 -16.18
CA PHE A 60 8.58 3.89 -15.23
C PHE A 60 8.55 2.49 -14.61
N TYR A 61 7.39 1.82 -14.59
CA TYR A 61 7.15 0.67 -13.74
C TYR A 61 6.88 -0.63 -14.51
N THR A 62 7.13 -0.67 -15.82
CA THR A 62 6.89 -1.85 -16.67
C THR A 62 8.03 -2.89 -16.62
N PHE A 63 9.19 -2.52 -16.09
CA PHE A 63 10.33 -3.43 -16.01
C PHE A 63 10.07 -4.59 -15.05
N GLY A 64 10.18 -5.83 -15.55
CA GLY A 64 9.93 -7.04 -14.78
C GLY A 64 8.45 -7.36 -14.54
N GLN A 65 7.53 -6.57 -15.10
CA GLN A 65 6.09 -6.82 -15.04
C GLN A 65 5.64 -7.87 -16.07
N THR A 66 4.52 -8.54 -15.80
CA THR A 66 3.94 -9.48 -16.76
C THR A 66 3.35 -8.74 -17.95
N ARG A 67 3.37 -9.39 -19.13
CA ARG A 67 2.78 -8.82 -20.35
C ARG A 67 1.33 -8.40 -20.14
N ASP A 68 0.55 -9.24 -19.44
CA ASP A 68 -0.87 -9.00 -19.23
C ASP A 68 -1.13 -7.73 -18.40
N ARG A 69 -0.26 -7.41 -17.42
CA ARG A 69 -0.34 -6.14 -16.65
C ARG A 69 -0.05 -4.94 -17.52
N VAL A 70 0.97 -5.03 -18.39
CA VAL A 70 1.32 -3.94 -19.32
C VAL A 70 0.20 -3.72 -20.34
N GLU A 71 -0.40 -4.78 -20.87
CA GLU A 71 -1.53 -4.71 -21.79
C GLU A 71 -2.77 -4.11 -21.11
N TYR A 72 -3.07 -4.52 -19.88
CA TYR A 72 -4.16 -3.95 -19.08
C TYR A 72 -3.97 -2.45 -18.87
N ALA A 73 -2.81 -2.03 -18.36
CA ALA A 73 -2.51 -0.62 -18.10
C ALA A 73 -2.60 0.22 -19.39
N THR A 74 -2.09 -0.31 -20.51
CA THR A 74 -2.18 0.34 -21.83
C THR A 74 -3.63 0.50 -22.29
N LEU A 75 -4.44 -0.55 -22.14
CA LEU A 75 -5.87 -0.50 -22.50
C LEU A 75 -6.60 0.53 -21.64
N ARG A 76 -6.30 0.55 -20.33
CA ARG A 76 -6.97 1.40 -19.36
C ARG A 76 -6.63 2.88 -19.55
N GLU A 77 -5.35 3.19 -19.74
CA GLU A 77 -4.91 4.54 -20.11
C GLU A 77 -5.66 5.04 -21.35
N ARG A 78 -5.76 4.21 -22.42
CA ARG A 78 -6.50 4.58 -23.64
C ARG A 78 -8.00 4.79 -23.41
N GLN A 79 -8.62 3.99 -22.54
CA GLN A 79 -10.03 4.16 -22.18
C GLN A 79 -10.24 5.51 -21.49
N LEU A 80 -9.37 5.85 -20.53
CA LEU A 80 -9.44 7.10 -19.78
C LEU A 80 -9.08 8.32 -20.64
N SER A 81 -8.17 8.17 -21.61
CA SER A 81 -7.85 9.17 -22.63
C SER A 81 -9.04 9.53 -23.53
N ARG A 82 -9.93 8.56 -23.78
CA ARG A 82 -11.14 8.78 -24.60
C ARG A 82 -12.33 9.30 -23.78
N ALA A 83 -12.35 9.03 -22.48
CA ALA A 83 -13.39 9.48 -21.56
C ALA A 83 -13.17 10.94 -21.14
N SER A 84 -13.00 11.85 -22.11
CA SER A 84 -12.66 13.25 -21.90
C SER A 84 -13.72 14.00 -21.07
N ASP A 85 -13.67 13.88 -19.75
CA ASP A 85 -14.36 14.79 -18.84
C ASP A 85 -13.44 15.97 -18.56
N PHE A 86 -13.42 16.87 -19.53
CA PHE A 86 -12.91 18.20 -19.34
C PHE A 86 -14.06 19.18 -19.58
N ASP A 87 -14.88 19.38 -18.55
CA ASP A 87 -15.58 20.64 -18.38
C ASP A 87 -14.70 21.54 -17.49
N GLU A 88 -13.85 22.32 -18.13
CA GLU A 88 -13.10 23.40 -17.48
C GLU A 88 -14.02 24.57 -17.05
N GLY A 89 -15.32 24.51 -17.40
CA GLY A 89 -16.33 25.52 -17.10
C GLY A 89 -16.83 25.53 -15.65
N GLU A 90 -16.66 24.44 -14.90
CA GLU A 90 -17.11 24.33 -13.50
C GLU A 90 -16.01 24.61 -12.46
N TRP A 91 -14.80 25.01 -12.88
CA TRP A 91 -13.87 25.68 -11.97
C TRP A 91 -14.13 27.20 -11.98
N SER A 92 -15.26 27.59 -11.40
CA SER A 92 -15.36 28.92 -10.80
C SER A 92 -14.71 28.84 -9.41
N PRO A 93 -13.48 29.34 -9.19
CA PRO A 93 -13.06 29.59 -7.81
C PRO A 93 -14.14 30.50 -7.21
N PRO A 94 -14.61 30.26 -5.97
CA PRO A 94 -15.57 31.16 -5.36
C PRO A 94 -14.99 32.56 -5.40
N SER A 95 -15.58 33.41 -6.25
CA SER A 95 -15.28 34.82 -6.29
C SER A 95 -15.52 35.34 -4.89
N SER A 96 -14.49 35.96 -4.30
CA SER A 96 -14.51 36.59 -2.99
C SER A 96 -14.73 35.65 -1.79
N ARG A 97 -13.67 34.93 -1.38
CA ARG A 97 -13.36 34.93 0.06
C ARG A 97 -12.99 36.37 0.39
N ALA A 98 -13.84 37.06 1.14
CA ALA A 98 -13.36 38.15 1.98
C ALA A 98 -12.14 37.61 2.77
N PRO A 99 -11.05 38.36 2.89
CA PRO A 99 -9.91 37.89 3.65
C PRO A 99 -10.40 37.57 5.08
N ALA A 100 -10.34 36.30 5.47
CA ALA A 100 -10.73 35.85 6.81
C ALA A 100 -9.76 36.34 7.89
N VAL A 101 -8.72 37.07 7.48
CA VAL A 101 -7.72 37.69 8.34
C VAL A 101 -7.50 39.11 7.79
N PRO A 102 -7.70 40.18 8.59
CA PRO A 102 -7.35 41.53 8.17
C PRO A 102 -5.86 41.58 7.79
N GLU A 103 -5.50 42.44 6.82
CA GLU A 103 -4.11 42.64 6.42
C GLU A 103 -3.23 42.89 7.65
N PRO A 104 -2.07 42.19 7.77
CA PRO A 104 -1.23 42.29 8.94
C PRO A 104 -0.72 43.72 9.07
N THR A 105 -1.19 44.43 10.09
CA THR A 105 -0.90 45.86 10.27
C THR A 105 0.45 46.13 10.91
N SER A 106 1.24 45.10 11.29
CA SER A 106 2.62 45.25 11.73
C SER A 106 3.30 43.88 12.00
N ALA A 107 4.59 43.75 11.66
CA ALA A 107 5.42 42.57 11.92
C ALA A 107 5.79 42.34 13.41
N LEU A 108 5.39 43.26 14.30
CA LEU A 108 5.69 43.23 15.74
C LEU A 108 4.48 42.95 16.62
N ALA A 109 3.31 42.65 16.03
CA ALA A 109 2.14 42.26 16.81
C ALA A 109 2.27 40.78 17.24
N PRO A 110 2.11 40.46 18.54
CA PRO A 110 2.11 39.07 18.98
C PRO A 110 0.94 38.31 18.32
N PRO A 111 1.15 37.05 17.91
CA PRO A 111 0.11 36.28 17.25
C PRO A 111 -1.12 36.13 18.16
N PRO A 112 -2.34 36.29 17.62
CA PRO A 112 -3.56 36.18 18.40
C PRO A 112 -3.72 34.74 18.93
N MET A 113 -4.06 34.61 20.21
CA MET A 113 -4.42 33.34 20.80
C MET A 113 -5.76 32.87 20.24
N LEU A 114 -5.79 31.65 19.71
CA LEU A 114 -7.03 30.99 19.31
C LEU A 114 -7.87 30.74 20.58
N LEU A 115 -9.04 31.37 20.65
CA LEU A 115 -10.08 31.01 21.60
C LEU A 115 -10.60 29.62 21.24
N ASN A 116 -10.48 28.68 22.16
CA ASN A 116 -11.11 27.36 22.09
C ASN A 116 -12.64 27.56 21.97
N ALA A 117 -13.18 27.25 20.79
CA ALA A 117 -14.61 27.10 20.61
C ALA A 117 -15.06 25.79 21.28
N ASP A 118 -15.90 25.97 22.29
CA ASP A 118 -16.83 25.05 22.94
C ASP A 118 -16.70 23.54 22.70
N ALA A 119 -16.34 22.87 23.79
CA ALA A 119 -16.64 21.46 24.01
C ALA A 119 -18.14 21.20 24.13
N PRO A 120 -18.60 20.05 23.64
CA PRO A 120 -19.50 19.21 24.40
C PRO A 120 -18.73 18.03 25.01
N ALA A 121 -19.02 17.78 26.29
CA ALA A 121 -18.56 16.63 27.06
C ALA A 121 -19.08 15.29 26.47
N PRO A 122 -18.53 14.14 26.91
CA PRO A 122 -18.60 12.87 26.19
C PRO A 122 -19.97 12.20 26.36
N ALA A 123 -20.51 11.67 25.27
CA ALA A 123 -21.59 10.69 25.29
C ALA A 123 -21.02 9.33 24.88
N GLU A 124 -21.54 8.32 25.55
CA GLU A 124 -21.05 6.94 25.67
C GLU A 124 -21.03 6.13 24.37
N GLU A 125 -20.26 5.04 24.44
CA GLU A 125 -20.18 3.95 23.47
C GLU A 125 -21.55 3.42 23.04
N ALA A 126 -21.75 3.22 21.73
CA ALA A 126 -22.85 2.43 21.19
C ALA A 126 -22.35 1.61 20.00
N ASP A 127 -21.94 0.39 20.33
CA ASP A 127 -22.29 -0.89 19.70
C ASP A 127 -22.41 -0.99 18.17
N ALA A 128 -21.60 -1.90 17.61
CA ALA A 128 -21.58 -2.27 16.21
C ALA A 128 -22.76 -3.19 15.87
N GLY A 129 -23.90 -2.61 15.48
CA GLY A 129 -25.02 -3.33 14.88
C GLY A 129 -24.94 -3.34 13.36
N ALA A 130 -24.39 -4.40 12.77
CA ALA A 130 -24.55 -4.68 11.33
C ALA A 130 -25.90 -5.40 11.10
N PRO A 131 -26.66 -5.07 10.03
CA PRO A 131 -27.95 -5.69 9.77
C PRO A 131 -27.80 -7.15 9.29
N ASP A 132 -28.64 -8.02 9.86
CA ASP A 132 -28.84 -9.43 9.53
C ASP A 132 -28.94 -9.69 8.03
N ALA A 133 -27.99 -10.47 7.50
CA ALA A 133 -28.13 -11.24 6.27
C ALA A 133 -27.91 -12.72 6.62
N PRO A 134 -28.68 -13.65 6.03
CA PRO A 134 -28.77 -15.02 6.53
C PRO A 134 -27.43 -15.75 6.42
N LEU A 135 -26.97 -16.24 7.57
CA LEU A 135 -25.82 -17.12 7.75
C LEU A 135 -26.03 -18.40 6.93
N ASN A 136 -25.29 -18.55 5.84
CA ASN A 136 -24.90 -19.87 5.38
C ASN A 136 -23.77 -20.31 6.30
N ASP A 137 -24.01 -21.37 7.08
CA ASP A 137 -23.01 -22.07 7.88
C ASP A 137 -21.90 -22.62 6.94
N VAL A 138 -20.87 -21.81 6.72
CA VAL A 138 -19.57 -22.31 6.33
C VAL A 138 -18.81 -22.45 7.64
N GLU A 139 -18.71 -23.68 8.13
CA GLU A 139 -17.79 -24.04 9.19
C GLU A 139 -16.41 -23.46 8.85
N ASP A 140 -16.06 -22.39 9.56
CA ASP A 140 -14.81 -21.66 9.47
C ASP A 140 -13.67 -22.60 9.86
N ALA A 141 -13.16 -23.35 8.88
CA ALA A 141 -12.00 -24.20 9.06
C ALA A 141 -10.81 -23.28 9.34
N ALA A 142 -10.47 -23.13 10.62
CA ALA A 142 -9.40 -22.27 11.07
C ALA A 142 -8.12 -22.54 10.25
N PRO A 143 -7.40 -21.49 9.80
CA PRO A 143 -6.25 -21.65 8.93
C PRO A 143 -5.18 -22.55 9.58
N PRO A 144 -4.41 -23.32 8.78
CA PRO A 144 -3.35 -24.16 9.31
C PRO A 144 -2.38 -23.30 10.13
N GLY A 145 -2.05 -23.74 11.34
CA GLY A 145 -1.15 -23.00 12.24
C GLY A 145 -1.82 -21.97 13.17
N SER A 146 -3.13 -21.73 13.05
CA SER A 146 -3.88 -20.78 13.91
C SER A 146 -3.71 -21.03 15.42
N ALA A 147 -3.84 -22.28 15.86
CA ALA A 147 -3.61 -22.67 17.26
C ALA A 147 -2.15 -22.44 17.71
N CYS A 148 -1.19 -22.67 16.80
CA CYS A 148 0.23 -22.44 17.08
C CYS A 148 0.53 -20.94 17.23
N SER A 149 0.02 -20.10 16.32
CA SER A 149 0.18 -18.65 16.41
C SER A 149 -0.48 -18.07 17.65
N ALA A 150 -1.65 -18.58 18.07
CA ALA A 150 -2.33 -18.16 19.29
C ALA A 150 -1.51 -18.48 20.55
N ALA A 151 -0.86 -19.65 20.60
CA ALA A 151 0.04 -20.03 21.70
C ALA A 151 1.30 -19.13 21.74
N CYS A 152 1.88 -18.81 20.58
CA CYS A 152 3.00 -17.88 20.48
C CYS A 152 2.62 -16.47 20.96
N GLN A 153 1.44 -15.98 20.56
CA GLN A 153 0.92 -14.67 20.96
C GLN A 153 0.66 -14.59 22.47
N THR A 154 0.07 -15.63 23.05
CA THR A 154 -0.16 -15.72 24.50
C THR A 154 1.15 -15.64 25.28
N SER A 155 2.18 -16.38 24.83
CA SER A 155 3.51 -16.38 25.45
C SER A 155 4.20 -15.02 25.35
N TRP A 156 4.07 -14.34 24.21
CA TRP A 156 4.63 -13.00 23.98
C TRP A 156 3.95 -11.95 24.86
N ASN A 157 2.61 -11.95 24.93
CA ASN A 157 1.85 -11.02 25.77
C ASN A 157 2.26 -11.13 27.23
N LYS A 158 2.41 -12.36 27.73
CA LYS A 158 2.89 -12.61 29.10
C LYS A 158 4.32 -12.08 29.30
N CYS A 159 5.23 -12.33 28.36
CA CYS A 159 6.61 -11.82 28.42
C CYS A 159 6.65 -10.28 28.44
N ARG A 160 5.80 -9.64 27.64
CA ARG A 160 5.76 -8.17 27.51
C ARG A 160 5.17 -7.50 28.75
N GLN A 161 4.20 -8.11 29.42
CA GLN A 161 3.59 -7.55 30.64
C GLN A 161 4.62 -7.34 31.76
N ASP A 162 5.62 -8.21 31.85
CA ASP A 162 6.66 -8.14 32.89
C ASP A 162 7.87 -7.28 32.47
N CYS A 163 7.91 -6.80 31.21
CA CYS A 163 9.03 -6.02 30.69
C CYS A 163 8.90 -4.53 30.97
N LYS A 164 9.98 -3.91 31.46
CA LYS A 164 10.08 -2.46 31.74
C LYS A 164 11.17 -1.75 30.94
N SER A 165 11.83 -2.44 30.01
CA SER A 165 12.93 -1.89 29.22
C SER A 165 12.89 -2.38 27.78
N ALA A 166 13.40 -1.55 26.88
CA ALA A 166 13.50 -1.87 25.45
C ALA A 166 14.32 -3.15 25.17
N VAL A 167 15.31 -3.46 26.02
CA VAL A 167 16.10 -4.69 25.90
C VAL A 167 15.26 -5.93 26.23
N CYS A 168 14.40 -5.83 27.24
CA CYS A 168 13.47 -6.89 27.63
C CYS A 168 12.42 -7.13 26.53
N GLU A 169 11.83 -6.05 26.01
CA GLU A 169 10.86 -6.10 24.92
C GLU A 169 11.45 -6.73 23.65
N LYS A 170 12.68 -6.32 23.28
CA LYS A 170 13.40 -6.92 22.16
C LYS A 170 13.57 -8.43 22.35
N GLY A 171 14.00 -8.87 23.54
CA GLY A 171 14.13 -10.29 23.86
C GLY A 171 12.80 -11.06 23.76
N CYS A 172 11.68 -10.47 24.17
CA CYS A 172 10.35 -11.06 23.98
C CYS A 172 9.95 -11.13 22.50
N SER A 173 10.24 -10.09 21.72
CA SER A 173 9.95 -10.04 20.28
C SER A 173 10.76 -11.06 19.47
N ASP A 174 12.03 -11.28 19.83
CA ASP A 174 12.90 -12.28 19.19
C ASP A 174 12.39 -13.70 19.45
N LYS A 175 11.93 -13.98 20.68
CA LYS A 175 11.29 -15.26 21.04
C LYS A 175 9.98 -15.48 20.30
N TYR A 176 9.14 -14.44 20.20
CA TYR A 176 7.89 -14.49 19.44
C TYR A 176 8.13 -14.78 17.95
N THR A 177 9.07 -14.07 17.33
CA THR A 177 9.44 -14.27 15.92
C THR A 177 9.93 -15.68 15.66
N ARG A 178 10.76 -16.23 16.55
CA ARG A 178 11.22 -17.64 16.46
C ARG A 178 10.08 -18.64 16.64
N CYS A 179 9.11 -18.33 17.50
CA CYS A 179 7.92 -19.16 17.69
C CYS A 179 7.05 -19.18 16.43
N MET A 180 6.75 -18.02 15.84
CA MET A 180 5.94 -17.89 14.63
C MET A 180 6.54 -18.60 13.42
N ARG A 181 7.88 -18.58 13.26
CA ARG A 181 8.60 -19.31 12.21
C ARG A 181 8.50 -20.84 12.31
N ARG A 182 7.94 -21.38 13.40
CA ARG A 182 7.69 -22.82 13.56
C ARG A 182 6.24 -23.19 13.26
N CYS A 183 5.35 -22.20 13.16
CA CYS A 183 3.93 -22.42 12.89
C CYS A 183 3.60 -22.49 11.40
N PHE A 184 4.46 -21.90 10.55
CA PHE A 184 4.36 -21.79 9.10
C PHE A 184 5.74 -21.98 8.49
#